data_AF-A0A366M682-F1
#
_entry.id   AF-A0A366M682-F1
#
_cell.length_a   1.000
_cell.length_b   1.000
_cell.length_c   1.000
_cell.angle_alpha   90.00
_cell.angle_beta   90.00
_cell.angle_gamma   90.00
#
_symmetry.space_group_name_H-M   'P 1'
#
loop_
_entity.id
_entity.type
_entity.pdbx_description
1 polymer ?
#
loop_
_entity_poly.entity_id
_entity_poly.type
_entity_poly.pdbx_seq_one_letter_code
_entity_poly.pdbx_strand_id
1 'polypeptide(L)'
;MDATTLARFNELAQAAAERRPLDLAELHEVGAVLSEVLQAVAAVAGHVESETAALGKRYALRDATGDPDPEARLAEVRERMRRVAEFLGRADLHARRTHGTINRIVQATPD
;
A
#
# COMPACT_ATOMS: atom_id res chain seq x y z
N MET A 1 -1.61 9.13 -6.49
CA MET A 1 -0.33 9.51 -5.87
C MET A 1 0.45 10.30 -6.89
N ASP A 2 0.93 11.47 -6.51
CA ASP A 2 1.77 12.29 -7.38
C ASP A 2 3.27 11.96 -7.20
N ALA A 3 4.11 12.54 -8.05
CA ALA A 3 5.55 12.33 -8.03
C ALA A 3 6.23 12.90 -6.77
N THR A 4 5.64 13.93 -6.16
CA THR A 4 6.15 14.57 -4.96
C THR A 4 6.00 13.67 -3.75
N THR A 5 4.82 13.07 -3.54
CA THR A 5 4.57 12.10 -2.47
C THR A 5 5.51 10.90 -2.61
N LEU A 6 5.72 10.39 -3.83
CA LEU A 6 6.63 9.26 -4.06
C LEU A 6 8.09 9.61 -3.75
N ALA A 7 8.56 10.79 -4.16
CA ALA A 7 9.89 11.26 -3.83
C ALA A 7 10.08 11.38 -2.31
N ARG A 8 9.09 11.96 -1.60
CA ARG A 8 9.12 12.06 -0.14
C ARG A 8 9.08 10.71 0.56
N PHE A 9 8.29 9.77 0.07
CA PHE A 9 8.32 8.40 0.59
C PHE A 9 9.71 7.79 0.49
N ASN A 10 10.38 7.94 -0.66
CA ASN A 10 11.73 7.41 -0.87
C ASN A 10 12.75 8.07 0.06
N GLU A 11 12.69 9.39 0.26
CA GLU A 11 13.56 10.10 1.20
C GLU A 11 13.38 9.62 2.65
N LEU A 12 12.13 9.48 3.09
CA LEU A 12 11.80 8.99 4.44
C LEU A 12 12.22 7.53 4.62
N ALA A 13 12.03 6.69 3.59
CA ALA A 13 12.49 5.31 3.59
C ALA A 13 14.02 5.21 3.67
N GLN A 14 14.73 6.08 2.95
CA GLN A 14 16.18 6.17 3.02
C GLN A 14 16.65 6.61 4.41
N ALA A 15 16.05 7.65 4.98
CA ALA A 15 16.36 8.11 6.34
C ALA A 15 16.14 7.00 7.39
N ALA A 16 15.07 6.22 7.25
CA ALA A 16 14.81 5.06 8.11
C ALA A 16 15.87 3.95 7.92
N ALA A 17 16.27 3.67 6.68
CA ALA A 17 17.32 2.69 6.37
C ALA A 17 18.69 3.10 6.97
N GLU A 18 18.99 4.39 6.94
CA GLU A 18 20.18 4.99 7.54
C GLU A 18 20.09 5.14 9.07
N ARG A 19 18.91 4.86 9.67
CA ARG A 19 18.60 5.10 11.09
C ARG A 19 18.86 6.55 11.50
N ARG A 20 18.70 7.48 10.56
CA ARG A 20 18.83 8.91 10.83
C ARG A 20 17.67 9.36 11.72
N PRO A 21 17.91 10.19 12.75
CA PRO A 21 16.84 10.84 13.48
C PRO A 21 15.98 11.69 12.53
N LEU A 22 14.66 11.51 12.60
CA LEU A 22 13.70 12.36 11.90
C LEU A 22 13.36 13.55 12.80
N ASP A 23 13.28 14.74 12.22
CA ASP A 23 12.77 15.90 12.93
C ASP A 23 11.23 15.84 13.10
N LEU A 24 10.68 16.80 13.83
CA LEU A 24 9.25 16.83 14.15
C LEU A 24 8.37 17.03 12.91
N ALA A 25 8.83 17.79 11.92
CA ALA A 25 8.12 18.02 10.66
C ALA A 25 8.12 16.74 9.82
N GLU A 26 9.27 16.06 9.72
CA GLU A 26 9.40 14.77 9.04
C GLU A 26 8.51 13.71 9.69
N LEU A 27 8.51 13.61 11.03
CA LEU A 27 7.64 12.68 11.76
C LEU A 27 6.14 12.96 11.52
N HIS A 28 5.76 14.23 11.41
CA HIS A 28 4.40 14.62 11.07
C HIS A 28 4.04 14.17 9.64
N GLU A 29 4.93 14.39 8.67
CA GLU A 29 4.72 14.03 7.27
C GLU A 29 4.66 12.52 7.01
N VAL A 30 5.44 11.71 7.76
CA VAL A 30 5.52 10.24 7.58
C VAL A 30 4.15 9.59 7.53
N GLY A 31 3.25 9.95 8.44
CA GLY A 31 1.95 9.30 8.53
C GLY A 31 1.02 9.63 7.35
N ALA A 32 1.11 10.84 6.80
CA ALA A 32 0.35 11.26 5.62
C ALA A 32 0.89 10.59 4.35
N VAL A 33 2.22 10.64 4.15
CA VAL A 33 2.90 10.00 3.01
C VAL A 33 2.66 8.49 3.01
N LEU A 34 2.77 7.83 4.17
CA LEU A 34 2.52 6.40 4.31
C LEU A 34 1.06 6.04 4.02
N SER A 35 0.09 6.86 4.46
CA SER A 35 -1.33 6.68 4.13
C SER A 35 -1.55 6.69 2.62
N GLU A 36 -1.02 7.70 1.92
CA GLU A 36 -1.17 7.80 0.45
C GLU A 36 -0.56 6.62 -0.30
N VAL A 37 0.64 6.18 0.10
CA VAL A 37 1.31 5.02 -0.51
C VAL A 37 0.49 3.75 -0.28
N LEU A 38 0.02 3.51 0.95
CA LEU A 38 -0.77 2.33 1.28
C LEU A 38 -2.09 2.28 0.49
N GLN A 39 -2.72 3.44 0.31
CA GLN A 39 -3.93 3.56 -0.51
C GLN A 39 -3.65 3.30 -2.00
N ALA A 40 -2.56 3.83 -2.53
CA ALA A 40 -2.16 3.59 -3.91
C ALA A 40 -1.90 2.10 -4.18
N VAL A 41 -1.16 1.44 -3.29
CA VAL A 41 -0.87 -0.01 -3.43
C VAL A 41 -2.14 -0.84 -3.25
N ALA A 42 -3.04 -0.45 -2.33
CA ALA A 42 -4.33 -1.13 -2.16
C ALA A 42 -5.21 -1.02 -3.42
N ALA A 43 -5.22 0.15 -4.07
CA ALA A 43 -5.93 0.35 -5.33
C ALA A 43 -5.37 -0.53 -6.46
N VAL A 44 -4.03 -0.66 -6.55
CA VAL A 44 -3.39 -1.58 -7.50
C VAL A 44 -3.77 -3.04 -7.20
N ALA A 45 -3.72 -3.47 -5.95
CA ALA A 45 -4.12 -4.82 -5.57
C ALA A 45 -5.59 -5.11 -5.95
N GLY A 46 -6.50 -4.19 -5.65
CA GLY A 46 -7.91 -4.32 -6.05
C GLY A 46 -8.12 -4.31 -7.57
N HIS A 47 -7.32 -3.55 -8.32
CA HIS A 47 -7.36 -3.58 -9.78
C HIS A 47 -6.90 -4.93 -10.33
N VAL A 48 -5.80 -5.50 -9.81
CA VAL A 48 -5.32 -6.84 -10.20
C VAL A 48 -6.35 -7.91 -9.86
N GLU A 49 -6.99 -7.83 -8.68
CA GLU A 49 -8.10 -8.73 -8.32
C GLU A 49 -9.24 -8.67 -9.36
N SER A 50 -9.66 -7.46 -9.75
CA SER A 50 -10.72 -7.25 -10.73
C SER A 50 -10.35 -7.79 -12.12
N GLU A 51 -9.14 -7.48 -12.60
CA GLU A 51 -8.67 -7.95 -13.90
C GLU A 51 -8.53 -9.48 -13.94
N THR A 52 -8.01 -10.08 -12.88
CA THR A 52 -7.89 -11.54 -12.78
C THR A 52 -9.23 -12.25 -12.69
N ALA A 53 -10.27 -11.62 -12.14
CA ALA A 53 -11.65 -12.13 -12.18
C ALA A 53 -12.29 -12.07 -13.58
N ALA A 54 -11.81 -11.17 -14.44
CA ALA A 54 -12.34 -11.01 -15.79
C ALA A 54 -11.60 -11.85 -16.84
N LEU A 55 -10.36 -12.30 -16.56
CA LEU A 55 -9.50 -12.99 -17.52
C LEU A 55 -10.16 -14.21 -18.19
N GLY A 56 -10.74 -15.13 -17.41
CA GLY A 56 -11.40 -16.35 -17.95
C GLY A 56 -12.63 -16.07 -18.81
N LYS A 57 -13.22 -14.87 -18.71
CA LYS A 57 -14.33 -14.43 -19.57
C LYS A 57 -13.84 -13.83 -20.89
N ARG A 58 -12.62 -13.29 -20.90
CA ARG A 58 -12.04 -12.58 -22.04
C ARG A 58 -11.16 -13.49 -22.91
N TYR A 59 -10.55 -14.52 -22.31
CA TYR A 59 -9.55 -15.35 -22.97
C TYR A 59 -9.74 -16.84 -22.66
N ALA A 60 -9.42 -17.69 -23.64
CA ALA A 60 -9.22 -19.11 -23.40
C ALA A 60 -7.89 -19.29 -22.66
N LEU A 61 -7.96 -19.68 -21.39
CA LEU A 61 -6.79 -19.82 -20.54
C LEU A 61 -6.05 -21.11 -20.86
N ARG A 62 -4.74 -21.02 -21.01
CA ARG A 62 -3.84 -22.18 -21.11
C ARG A 62 -2.70 -21.96 -20.16
N ASP A 63 -2.45 -22.95 -19.30
CA ASP A 63 -1.28 -22.89 -18.45
C ASP A 63 -0.04 -23.37 -19.20
N ALA A 64 0.99 -22.53 -19.23
CA ALA A 64 2.29 -22.88 -19.80
C ALA A 64 3.07 -23.88 -18.93
N THR A 65 2.71 -24.07 -17.66
CA THR A 65 3.35 -25.04 -16.76
C THR A 65 2.71 -26.43 -16.80
N GLY A 66 1.70 -26.64 -17.65
CA GLY A 66 1.00 -27.92 -17.78
C GLY A 66 -0.03 -28.19 -16.68
N ASP A 67 -0.46 -27.17 -15.94
CA ASP A 67 -1.54 -27.28 -14.97
C ASP A 67 -2.88 -27.54 -15.69
N PRO A 68 -3.66 -28.54 -15.27
CA PRO A 68 -4.97 -28.81 -15.85
C PRO A 68 -6.03 -27.73 -15.54
N ASP A 69 -5.84 -26.87 -14.52
CA ASP A 69 -6.84 -25.87 -14.11
C ASP A 69 -6.27 -24.45 -13.92
N PRO A 70 -6.10 -23.69 -15.01
CA PRO A 70 -5.67 -22.29 -14.93
C PRO A 70 -6.67 -21.36 -14.22
N GLU A 71 -7.94 -21.75 -14.10
CA GLU A 71 -8.94 -20.94 -13.38
C GLU A 71 -8.76 -21.01 -11.87
N ALA A 72 -8.39 -22.18 -11.34
CA ALA A 72 -8.04 -22.34 -9.93
C ALA A 72 -6.84 -21.46 -9.52
N ARG A 73 -5.80 -21.38 -10.36
CA ARG A 73 -4.66 -20.47 -10.12
C ARG A 73 -5.07 -19.01 -10.11
N LEU A 74 -5.93 -18.58 -11.04
CA LEU A 74 -6.46 -17.22 -11.03
C LEU A 74 -7.33 -16.96 -9.79
N ALA A 75 -8.07 -17.95 -9.30
CA ALA A 75 -8.83 -17.82 -8.06
C ALA A 75 -7.91 -17.60 -6.84
N GLU A 76 -6.77 -18.30 -6.81
CA GLU A 76 -5.76 -18.07 -5.78
C GLU A 76 -5.15 -16.67 -5.87
N VAL A 77 -4.80 -16.20 -7.06
CA VAL A 77 -4.27 -14.84 -7.25
C VAL A 77 -5.28 -13.79 -6.77
N ARG A 78 -6.56 -13.94 -7.14
CA ARG A 78 -7.65 -13.07 -6.67
C ARG A 78 -7.71 -13.02 -5.15
N GLU A 79 -7.76 -14.18 -4.51
CA GLU A 79 -7.84 -14.28 -3.05
C GLU A 79 -6.60 -13.67 -2.37
N ARG A 80 -5.42 -13.86 -2.93
CA ARG A 80 -4.18 -13.23 -2.43
C ARG A 80 -4.24 -11.71 -2.56
N MET A 81 -4.67 -11.18 -3.70
CA MET A 81 -4.80 -9.74 -3.91
C MET A 81 -5.84 -9.09 -2.99
N ARG A 82 -6.98 -9.76 -2.78
CA ARG A 82 -8.00 -9.33 -1.81
C ARG A 82 -7.42 -9.21 -0.40
N ARG A 83 -6.69 -10.23 0.07
CA ARG A 83 -6.02 -10.21 1.39
C ARG A 83 -4.97 -9.11 1.49
N VAL A 84 -4.22 -8.85 0.41
CA VAL A 84 -3.24 -7.75 0.35
C VAL A 84 -3.96 -6.41 0.49
N ALA A 85 -5.03 -6.17 -0.26
CA ALA A 85 -5.82 -4.94 -0.15
C ALA A 85 -6.38 -4.74 1.26
N GLU A 86 -6.93 -5.78 1.89
CA GLU A 86 -7.42 -5.74 3.27
C GLU A 86 -6.29 -5.43 4.27
N PHE A 87 -5.12 -6.04 4.11
CA PHE A 87 -3.96 -5.78 4.96
C PHE A 87 -3.49 -4.33 4.83
N LEU A 88 -3.37 -3.82 3.60
CA LEU A 88 -2.98 -2.44 3.32
C LEU A 88 -3.99 -1.43 3.88
N GLY A 89 -5.29 -1.74 3.81
CA GLY A 89 -6.34 -0.92 4.42
C GLY A 89 -6.21 -0.83 5.96
N ARG A 90 -5.84 -1.93 6.63
CA ARG A 90 -5.53 -1.90 8.08
C ARG A 90 -4.27 -1.10 8.38
N ALA A 91 -3.24 -1.23 7.55
CA ALA A 91 -2.02 -0.45 7.68
C ALA A 91 -2.27 1.06 7.49
N ASP A 92 -3.13 1.44 6.55
CA ASP A 92 -3.53 2.84 6.31
C ASP A 92 -4.22 3.43 7.55
N LEU A 93 -5.17 2.69 8.12
CA LEU A 93 -5.83 3.09 9.36
C LEU A 93 -4.82 3.30 10.50
N HIS A 94 -3.80 2.45 10.60
CA HIS A 94 -2.74 2.62 11.58
C HIS A 94 -1.89 3.87 11.31
N ALA A 95 -1.45 4.08 10.06
CA ALA A 95 -0.68 5.26 9.65
C ALA A 95 -1.41 6.57 9.99
N ARG A 96 -2.72 6.64 9.70
CA ARG A 96 -3.57 7.80 10.02
C ARG A 96 -3.69 8.04 11.53
N ARG A 97 -3.81 6.98 12.34
CA ARG A 97 -3.87 7.10 13.81
C ARG A 97 -2.55 7.59 14.38
N THR A 98 -1.43 7.09 13.87
CA THR A 98 -0.10 7.55 14.25
C THR A 98 0.09 9.02 13.88
N HIS A 99 -0.26 9.40 12.65
CA HIS A 99 -0.25 10.79 12.19
C HIS A 99 -1.06 11.71 13.12
N GLY A 100 -2.31 11.34 13.42
CA GLY A 100 -3.18 12.11 14.30
C GLY A 100 -2.71 12.16 15.77
N THR A 101 -1.87 11.22 16.20
CA THR A 101 -1.24 11.26 17.53
C THR A 101 -0.03 12.19 17.54
N ILE A 102 0.84 12.10 16.54
CA ILE A 102 1.98 13.01 16.37
C ILE A 102 1.50 14.46 16.26
N ASN A 103 0.49 14.71 15.42
CA ASN A 103 -0.08 16.06 15.26
C ASN A 103 -0.61 16.63 16.60
N ARG A 104 -1.24 15.81 17.44
CA ARG A 104 -1.69 16.26 18.77
C ARG A 104 -0.53 16.61 19.71
N ILE A 105 0.60 15.89 19.63
CA ILE A 105 1.81 16.18 20.43
C ILE A 105 2.44 17.50 19.97
N VAL A 106 2.55 17.71 18.65
CA VAL A 106 3.05 18.95 18.05
C VAL A 106 2.23 20.14 18.53
N GLN A 107 0.90 20.06 18.45
CA GLN A 107 0.01 21.14 18.86
C GLN A 107 0.04 21.42 20.37
N ALA A 108 0.34 20.43 21.20
CA ALA A 108 0.45 20.58 22.64
C ALA A 108 1.78 21.22 23.11
N THR A 109 2.76 21.34 22.20
CA THR A 109 4.08 21.90 22.48
C THR A 109 4.33 23.09 21.57
N PRO A 110 3.64 24.24 21.76
CA PRO A 110 3.99 25.45 21.03
C PRO A 110 5.34 25.96 21.54
N ASP A 111 6.22 26.35 20.61
CA ASP A 111 7.48 27.04 20.92
C ASP A 111 7.27 28.30 21.79
#